data_AF-A0A0F9G562-F1
#
_entry.id   AF-A0A0F9G562-F1
#
_cell.length_a   1.000
_cell.length_b   1.000
_cell.length_c   1.000
_cell.angle_alpha   90.00
_cell.angle_beta   90.00
_cell.angle_gamma   90.00
#
_symmetry.space_group_name_H-M   'P 1'
#
loop_
_entity.id
_entity.type
_entity.pdbx_description
1 polymer ?
#
loop_
_entity_poly.entity_id
_entity_poly.type
_entity_poly.pdbx_seq_one_letter_code
_entity_poly.pdbx_strand_id
1 'polypeptide(L)' 'MIRCVKCSKEAEYTVNGQSVCKEHREDNEKIGIGDNMGDKLIGNILR' A
#
# COMPACT_ATOMS: atom_id res chain seq x y z
N MET A 1 14.15 -2.69 19.14
CA MET A 1 12.69 -2.61 18.92
C MET A 1 12.43 -1.77 17.69
N ILE A 2 11.67 -2.31 16.73
CA ILE A 2 11.29 -1.61 15.51
C ILE A 2 9.96 -0.90 15.77
N ARG A 3 9.80 0.33 15.28
CA ARG A 3 8.61 1.16 15.51
C ARG A 3 7.79 1.34 14.25
N CYS A 4 6.47 1.44 14.40
CA CYS A 4 5.54 1.71 13.32
C CYS A 4 5.78 3.11 12.76
N VAL A 5 5.95 3.21 11.44
CA VAL A 5 6.17 4.50 10.76
C VAL A 5 4.99 5.48 10.89
N LYS A 6 3.77 4.98 11.12
CA LYS A 6 2.54 5.79 11.22
C LYS A 6 2.27 6.32 12.62
N CYS A 7 2.51 5.52 13.66
CA CYS A 7 2.11 5.86 15.03
C CYS A 7 3.19 5.67 16.10
N SER A 8 4.42 5.29 15.71
CA SER A 8 5.56 5.05 16.61
C SER A 8 5.36 3.98 17.70
N LYS A 9 4.24 3.24 17.68
CA LYS A 9 4.02 2.02 18.49
C LYS A 9 4.98 0.91 18.05
N GLU A 10 5.07 -0.15 18.82
CA GLU A 10 5.85 -1.34 18.43
C GLU A 10 5.35 -1.89 17.08
N ALA A 11 6.27 -2.09 16.14
CA ALA A 11 5.96 -2.70 14.85
C ALA A 11 6.17 -4.20 14.93
N GLU A 12 5.15 -4.93 14.48
CA GLU A 12 5.12 -6.39 14.43
C GLU A 12 5.22 -6.90 12.98
N TYR A 13 4.98 -6.02 12.00
CA TYR A 13 4.89 -6.37 10.58
C TYR A 13 5.76 -5.45 9.72
N THR A 14 6.22 -5.97 8.58
CA THR A 14 6.88 -5.17 7.53
C THR A 14 6.04 -5.28 6.25
N VAL A 15 5.51 -4.15 5.78
CA VAL A 15 4.67 -4.07 4.57
C VAL A 15 5.34 -3.10 3.60
N ASN A 16 5.59 -3.55 2.37
CA ASN A 16 6.28 -2.76 1.33
C ASN A 16 7.62 -2.13 1.80
N GLY A 17 8.38 -2.87 2.62
CA GLY A 17 9.64 -2.39 3.20
C GLY A 17 9.49 -1.41 4.37
N GLN A 18 8.26 -1.08 4.80
CA GLN A 18 7.99 -0.20 5.94
C GLN A 18 7.50 -0.99 7.14
N SER A 19 8.04 -0.66 8.32
CA SER A 19 7.61 -1.30 9.58
C SER A 19 6.32 -0.68 10.08
N VAL A 20 5.32 -1.52 10.33
CA VAL A 20 3.97 -1.11 10.73
C VAL A 20 3.45 -1.97 11.89
N CYS A 21 2.61 -1.37 12.74
CA CYS A 21 1.89 -2.10 13.78
C CYS A 21 0.65 -2.81 13.20
N LYS A 22 0.04 -3.72 13.97
CA LYS A 22 -1.16 -4.48 13.57
C LYS A 22 -2.28 -3.59 13.02
N GLU A 23 -2.55 -2.45 13.67
CA GLU A 23 -3.61 -1.51 13.29
C GLU A 23 -3.37 -0.87 11.91
N HIS A 24 -2.13 -0.53 11.58
CA HIS A 24 -1.78 0.15 10.31
C HIS A 24 -1.35 -0.82 9.20
N ARG A 25 -1.47 -2.13 9.45
CA ARG A 25 -1.17 -3.17 8.47
C ARG A 25 -2.20 -3.18 7.34
N GLU A 26 -3.48 -3.16 7.68
CA GLU A 26 -4.61 -3.23 6.72
C GLU A 26 -4.69 -1.97 5.83
N ASP A 27 -4.28 -0.82 6.37
CA ASP A 27 -4.21 0.45 5.63
C ASP A 27 -3.13 0.43 4.52
N ASN A 28 -2.02 -0.29 4.74
CA ASN A 28 -0.94 -0.40 3.74
C ASN A 28 -1.16 -1.54 2.73
N GLU A 29 -1.93 -2.56 3.08
CA GLU A 29 -2.23 -3.68 2.18
C GLU A 29 -3.05 -3.24 0.96
N LYS A 30 -3.81 -2.15 1.07
CA LYS A 30 -4.53 -1.53 -0.07
C LYS A 30 -3.63 -0.81 -1.07
N ILE A 31 -2.39 -0.49 -0.72
CA ILE A 31 -1.43 0.13 -1.65
C ILE A 31 -0.67 -0.95 -2.47
N GLY A 32 -0.84 -2.24 -2.14
CA GLY A 32 -0.08 -3.35 -2.74
C GLY A 32 -0.85 -4.27 -3.69
N ILE A 33 -2.17 -4.13 -3.84
CA ILE A 33 -2.98 -4.91 -4.80
C ILE A 33 -3.95 -3.95 -5.52
N GLY A 34 -3.35 -3.00 -6.25
CA GLY A 34 -4.00 -2.16 -7.26
C GLY A 34 -3.43 -2.37 -8.67
N ASP A 35 -2.49 -3.31 -8.85
CA ASP A 35 -2.01 -3.78 -10.15
C ASP A 35 -2.82 -5.01 -10.60
N ASN A 36 -4.15 -4.87 -10.64
CA ASN A 36 -5.01 -5.77 -11.40
C ASN A 36 -6.00 -4.94 -12.23
N MET A 37 -5.53 -4.59 -13.43
CA MET A 37 -6.23 -4.57 -14.72
C MET A 37 -7.63 -3.94 -14.80
N GLY A 38 -7.75 -2.87 -15.59
CA GLY A 38 -9.02 -2.49 -16.22
C GLY A 38 -9.13 -0.99 -16.53
N ASP A 39 -9.09 -0.65 -17.82
CA ASP A 39 -9.63 0.58 -18.41
C ASP A 39 -9.03 1.95 -18.01
N LYS A 40 -7.86 2.26 -18.56
CA LYS A 40 -7.75 3.53 -19.28
C LYS A 40 -7.83 3.23 -20.77
N LEU A 41 -9.06 3.23 -21.29
CA LEU A 41 -9.34 3.56 -22.68
C LEU A 41 -8.46 4.75 -23.08
N ILE A 42 -7.35 4.48 -23.77
CA ILE A 42 -6.69 5.50 -24.60
C ILE A 42 -7.67 5.71 -25.75
N GLY A 43 -8.63 6.59 -25.51
CA GLY A 43 -9.59 7.05 -26.49
C GLY A 43 -8.81 7.62 -27.68
N ASN A 44 -8.77 6.84 -28.75
CA ASN A 44 -9.01 7.27 -30.11
C ASN A 44 -8.62 8.75 -30.39
N ILE A 45 -7.32 9.01 -30.53
CA ILE A 45 -6.87 10.19 -31.29
C ILE A 45 -7.12 9.86 -32.76
N LEU A 46 -8.28 10.35 -33.21
CA LEU A 46 -8.76 10.37 -34.59
C LEU A 46 -7.63 10.80 -35.54
N ARG A 47 -7.43 9.98 -36.57
CA ARG A 47 -6.68 10.28 -37.78
C ARG A 47 -7.59 10.98 -38.79
#